data_AF-A0A0F9DY80-F1
#
_entry.id   AF-A0A0F9DY80-F1
#
_cell.length_a   1.000
_cell.length_b   1.000
_cell.length_c   1.000
_cell.angle_alpha   90.00
_cell.angle_beta   90.00
_cell.angle_gamma   90.00
#
_symmetry.space_group_name_H-M   'P 1'
#
loop_
_entity.id
_entity.type
_entity.pdbx_description
1 polymer ?
#
loop_
_entity_poly.entity_id
_entity_poly.type
_entity_poly.pdbx_seq_one_letter_code
_entity_poly.pdbx_strand_id
1 'polypeptide(L)'
;MASGGTLSLETGIMQYRKWEKGLLRADGKPGFETPTGKFEIASSVLEEFGYDPLPVYTEPEEGPLSRPELRGEYPLVFTSGSRSRWSFHTQYVGNPAMLKARPGPQVTMNAGDARE
;
A
#
# COMPACT_ATOMS: atom_id res chain seq x y z
N MET A 1 -9.00 24.67 -31.70
CA MET A 1 -8.98 25.26 -30.35
C MET A 1 -9.94 24.44 -29.50
N ALA A 2 -9.46 23.71 -28.49
CA ALA A 2 -10.34 22.99 -27.58
C ALA A 2 -11.05 24.03 -26.71
N SER A 3 -12.37 24.14 -26.86
CA SER A 3 -13.22 25.00 -26.04
C SER A 3 -13.17 24.53 -24.60
N GLY A 4 -12.45 25.27 -23.75
CA GLY A 4 -12.38 25.02 -22.32
C GLY A 4 -13.77 25.11 -21.69
N GLY A 5 -14.33 23.96 -21.31
CA GLY A 5 -15.57 23.85 -20.55
C GLY A 5 -15.27 23.34 -19.16
N THR A 6 -15.77 24.03 -18.13
CA THR A 6 -15.70 23.57 -16.75
C THR A 6 -16.86 22.59 -16.50
N LEU A 7 -16.55 21.33 -16.24
CA LEU A 7 -17.53 20.34 -15.76
C LEU A 7 -17.57 20.41 -14.23
N SER A 8 -18.67 20.91 -13.68
CA SER A 8 -18.95 20.81 -12.24
C SER A 8 -19.86 19.60 -12.01
N LEU A 9 -19.31 18.52 -11.47
CA LEU A 9 -20.11 17.36 -11.07
C LEU A 9 -20.78 17.68 -9.72
N GLU A 10 -22.09 17.54 -9.64
CA GLU A 10 -22.78 17.58 -8.35
C GLU A 10 -22.25 16.44 -7.47
N THR A 11 -21.49 16.82 -6.44
CA THR A 11 -20.96 15.84 -5.50
C THR A 11 -22.09 15.47 -4.54
N GLY A 12 -22.56 14.22 -4.60
CA GLY A 12 -23.63 13.74 -3.73
C GLY A 12 -23.27 13.88 -2.24
N ILE A 13 -24.27 14.19 -1.42
CA ILE A 13 -24.15 14.28 0.04
C ILE A 13 -23.60 12.95 0.58
N MET A 14 -22.68 13.00 1.56
CA MET A 14 -22.12 11.80 2.19
C MET A 14 -23.24 10.90 2.74
N GLN A 15 -23.32 9.68 2.21
CA GLN A 15 -24.30 8.69 2.67
C GLN A 15 -23.63 7.61 3.52
N TYR A 16 -24.08 7.48 4.76
CA TYR A 16 -23.68 6.41 5.68
C TYR A 16 -24.45 5.12 5.44
N ARG A 17 -23.87 3.99 5.90
CA ARG A 17 -24.43 2.63 5.85
C ARG A 17 -24.89 2.21 4.46
N LYS A 18 -24.06 2.49 3.45
CA LYS A 18 -24.34 2.10 2.06
C LYS A 18 -24.58 0.60 1.88
N TRP A 19 -23.90 -0.23 2.68
CA TRP A 19 -24.07 -1.68 2.71
C TRP A 19 -25.50 -2.09 3.12
N GLU A 20 -26.17 -1.35 4.01
CA GLU A 20 -27.54 -1.67 4.42
C GLU A 20 -28.56 -1.22 3.37
N LYS A 21 -28.25 -0.14 2.66
CA LYS A 21 -29.13 0.50 1.66
C LYS A 21 -29.01 -0.09 0.25
N GLY A 22 -28.16 -1.09 0.06
CA GLY A 22 -27.87 -1.70 -1.24
C GLY A 22 -27.18 -0.76 -2.24
N LEU A 23 -26.47 0.25 -1.73
CA LEU A 23 -25.77 1.25 -2.54
C LEU A 23 -24.33 0.86 -2.88
N LEU A 24 -23.90 -0.33 -2.46
CA LEU A 24 -22.55 -0.86 -2.73
C LEU A 24 -22.55 -1.99 -3.77
N ARG A 25 -23.74 -2.45 -4.20
CA ARG A 25 -23.90 -3.55 -5.15
C ARG A 25 -24.61 -3.08 -6.41
N ALA A 26 -24.20 -3.60 -7.57
CA ALA A 26 -24.83 -3.31 -8.86
C ALA A 26 -26.26 -3.85 -8.94
N ASP A 27 -26.57 -4.92 -8.20
CA ASP A 27 -27.91 -5.51 -8.12
C ASP A 27 -28.86 -4.76 -7.15
N GLY A 28 -28.37 -3.71 -6.48
CA GLY A 28 -29.16 -2.89 -5.56
C GLY A 28 -29.53 -3.58 -4.25
N LYS A 29 -29.03 -4.80 -3.97
CA LYS A 29 -29.33 -5.51 -2.73
C LYS A 29 -28.40 -5.05 -1.60
N PRO A 30 -28.82 -5.14 -0.32
CA PRO A 30 -27.92 -4.91 0.80
C PRO A 30 -26.70 -5.84 0.76
N GLY A 31 -25.57 -5.35 1.22
CA GLY A 31 -24.32 -6.09 1.32
C GLY A 31 -23.15 -5.44 0.60
N PHE A 32 -22.20 -6.29 0.21
CA PHE A 32 -20.99 -5.94 -0.54
C PHE A 32 -20.92 -6.72 -1.85
N GLU A 33 -20.12 -6.26 -2.81
CA GLU A 33 -19.80 -6.98 -4.05
C GLU A 33 -18.83 -8.14 -3.79
N THR A 34 -19.29 -9.10 -2.99
CA THR A 34 -18.62 -10.37 -2.67
C THR A 34 -19.53 -11.53 -3.08
N PRO A 35 -18.99 -12.73 -3.30
CA PRO A 35 -19.78 -13.91 -3.68
C PRO A 35 -20.94 -14.20 -2.71
N THR A 36 -20.73 -14.05 -1.40
CA THR A 36 -21.77 -14.25 -0.38
C THR A 36 -22.66 -13.02 -0.14
N GLY A 37 -22.25 -11.87 -0.67
CA GLY A 37 -22.85 -10.56 -0.38
C GLY A 37 -22.59 -10.01 1.02
N LYS A 38 -21.78 -10.68 1.82
CA LYS A 38 -21.38 -10.23 3.17
C LYS A 38 -19.99 -9.62 3.16
N PHE A 39 -19.60 -9.03 4.29
CA PHE A 39 -18.20 -8.78 4.58
C PHE A 39 -17.54 -10.11 4.96
N GLU A 40 -16.79 -10.68 4.04
CA GLU A 40 -16.15 -11.99 4.20
C GLU A 40 -14.89 -11.86 5.07
N ILE A 41 -14.97 -12.33 6.33
CA ILE A 41 -13.79 -12.45 7.20
C ILE A 41 -12.88 -13.57 6.69
N ALA A 42 -13.48 -14.69 6.29
CA ALA A 42 -12.85 -15.76 5.54
C ALA A 42 -13.21 -15.59 4.07
N SER A 43 -12.21 -15.36 3.20
CA SER A 43 -12.44 -15.08 1.79
C SER A 43 -12.77 -16.36 1.02
N SER A 44 -13.99 -16.44 0.47
CA SER A 44 -14.37 -17.60 -0.36
C SER A 44 -13.59 -17.65 -1.66
N VAL A 45 -13.17 -16.48 -2.18
CA VAL A 45 -12.35 -16.37 -3.39
C VAL A 45 -10.97 -16.97 -3.17
N LEU A 46 -10.31 -16.66 -2.04
CA LEU A 46 -9.00 -17.26 -1.72
C LEU A 46 -9.08 -18.77 -1.59
N GLU A 47 -10.11 -19.28 -0.90
CA GLU A 47 -10.34 -20.72 -0.76
C GLU A 47 -10.55 -21.42 -2.11
N GLU A 48 -11.34 -20.83 -3.02
CA GLU A 48 -11.56 -21.35 -4.37
C GLU A 48 -10.25 -21.47 -5.18
N PHE A 49 -9.32 -20.52 -5.00
CA PHE A 49 -7.99 -20.57 -5.60
C PHE A 49 -6.98 -21.41 -4.80
N GLY A 50 -7.39 -22.05 -3.71
CA GLY A 50 -6.55 -22.93 -2.89
C GLY A 50 -5.61 -22.21 -1.91
N TYR A 51 -5.84 -20.93 -1.64
CA TYR A 51 -5.13 -20.16 -0.62
C TYR A 51 -5.83 -20.24 0.74
N ASP A 52 -5.13 -19.86 1.82
CA ASP A 52 -5.75 -19.73 3.14
C ASP A 52 -6.82 -18.63 3.12
N PRO A 53 -8.07 -18.93 3.49
CA PRO A 53 -9.14 -17.93 3.49
C PRO A 53 -8.98 -16.89 4.60
N LEU A 54 -8.15 -17.15 5.62
CA LEU A 54 -7.85 -16.24 6.71
C LEU A 54 -6.44 -15.65 6.57
N PRO A 55 -6.19 -14.44 7.13
CA PRO A 55 -4.86 -13.88 7.17
C PRO A 55 -3.92 -14.76 8.02
N VAL A 56 -2.83 -15.22 7.41
CA VAL A 56 -1.76 -15.96 8.08
C VAL A 56 -0.47 -15.16 7.98
N TYR A 57 0.23 -15.01 9.10
CA TYR A 57 1.56 -14.43 9.10
C TYR A 57 2.56 -15.43 8.51
N THR A 58 3.30 -14.99 7.49
CA THR A 58 4.40 -15.74 6.91
C THR A 58 5.65 -14.86 7.00
N GLU A 59 6.73 -15.40 7.57
CA GLU A 59 8.02 -14.72 7.66
C GLU A 59 8.57 -14.45 6.25
N PRO A 60 9.23 -13.30 5.98
CA PRO A 60 9.92 -13.07 4.72
C PRO A 60 10.92 -14.19 4.42
N GLU A 61 11.11 -14.52 3.14
CA GLU A 61 11.99 -15.61 2.73
C GLU A 61 13.44 -15.37 3.19
N GLU A 62 13.95 -14.14 3.06
CA GLU A 62 15.27 -13.72 3.53
C GLU A 62 15.22 -13.07 4.93
N GLY A 63 14.16 -13.34 5.69
CA GLY A 63 13.98 -12.83 7.04
C GLY A 63 14.96 -13.46 8.04
N PRO A 64 15.26 -12.79 9.15
CA PRO A 64 16.20 -13.29 10.16
C PRO A 64 15.73 -14.59 10.82
N LEU A 65 14.41 -14.88 10.84
CA LEU A 65 13.87 -16.14 11.36
C LEU A 65 13.86 -17.25 10.29
N SER A 66 13.62 -16.90 9.02
CA SER A 66 13.59 -17.87 7.90
C SER A 66 14.98 -18.33 7.44
N ARG A 67 15.98 -17.44 7.47
CA ARG A 67 17.34 -17.63 6.94
C ARG A 67 18.40 -17.07 7.90
N PRO A 68 18.61 -17.71 9.07
CA PRO A 68 19.57 -17.23 10.08
C PRO A 68 21.01 -17.17 9.56
N GLU A 69 21.38 -17.99 8.58
CA GLU A 69 22.68 -17.97 7.91
C GLU A 69 22.89 -16.68 7.10
N LEU A 70 21.87 -16.22 6.36
CA LEU A 70 21.93 -14.94 5.64
C LEU A 70 22.03 -13.77 6.60
N ARG A 71 21.37 -13.86 7.76
CA ARG A 71 21.47 -12.83 8.81
C ARG A 71 22.89 -12.70 9.38
N GLY A 72 23.69 -13.76 9.32
CA GLY A 72 25.10 -13.75 9.71
C GLY A 72 25.98 -12.96 8.74
N GLU A 73 25.75 -13.10 7.43
CA GLU A 73 26.49 -12.37 6.39
C GLU A 73 25.93 -10.95 6.15
N TYR A 74 24.61 -10.80 6.18
CA TYR A 74 23.85 -9.58 5.93
C TYR A 74 23.03 -9.21 7.18
N PRO A 75 23.62 -8.48 8.15
CA PRO A 75 23.01 -8.30 9.45
C PRO A 75 21.89 -7.25 9.50
N LEU A 76 21.59 -6.54 8.41
CA LEU A 76 20.61 -5.46 8.42
C LEU A 76 19.43 -5.81 7.50
N VAL A 77 18.21 -5.64 8.02
CA VAL A 77 16.99 -5.75 7.22
C VAL A 77 16.77 -4.44 6.48
N PHE A 78 16.83 -4.47 5.15
CA PHE A 78 16.68 -3.29 4.32
C PHE A 78 15.20 -2.90 4.13
N THR A 79 14.90 -1.60 4.21
CA THR A 79 13.56 -1.05 3.92
C THR A 79 13.67 0.15 2.96
N SER A 80 13.03 0.07 1.80
CA SER A 80 13.02 1.13 0.78
C SER A 80 11.79 2.06 0.84
N GLY A 81 10.89 1.82 1.80
CA GLY A 81 9.58 2.49 1.90
C GLY A 81 9.61 3.94 2.42
N SER A 82 10.76 4.45 2.89
CA SER A 82 10.87 5.81 3.41
C SER A 82 10.66 6.84 2.29
N ARG A 83 9.47 7.45 2.26
CA ARG A 83 9.12 8.46 1.26
C ARG A 83 9.87 9.76 1.50
N SER A 84 10.41 10.32 0.42
CA SER A 84 11.00 11.67 0.40
C SER A 84 9.90 12.71 0.22
N ARG A 85 9.99 13.84 0.93
CA ARG A 85 9.15 15.01 0.63
C ARG A 85 9.67 15.81 -0.59
N TRP A 86 10.90 15.53 -1.02
CA TRP A 86 11.61 16.28 -2.08
C TRP A 86 11.57 15.61 -3.45
N SER A 87 11.01 14.40 -3.54
CA SER A 87 10.86 13.69 -4.81
C SER A 87 9.57 12.89 -4.80
N PHE A 88 8.98 12.71 -5.98
CA PHE A 88 7.87 11.79 -6.18
C PHE A 88 8.37 10.62 -7.02
N HIS A 89 8.63 9.48 -6.36
CA HIS A 89 9.38 8.38 -6.96
C HIS A 89 10.71 8.90 -7.56
N THR A 90 10.91 8.74 -8.87
CA THR A 90 12.10 9.22 -9.60
C THR A 90 11.95 10.65 -10.12
N GLN A 91 10.78 11.28 -9.98
CA GLN A 91 10.56 12.65 -10.42
C GLN A 91 11.21 13.65 -9.47
N TYR A 92 11.63 14.78 -10.03
CA TYR A 92 12.24 15.92 -9.32
C TYR A 92 13.62 15.66 -8.70
N VAL A 93 14.20 14.46 -8.85
CA VAL A 93 15.54 14.14 -8.34
C VAL A 93 16.61 15.06 -8.94
N GLY A 94 16.48 15.49 -10.20
CA GLY A 94 17.39 16.44 -10.85
C GLY A 94 17.04 17.92 -10.69
N ASN A 95 15.96 18.26 -9.97
CA ASN A 95 15.56 19.65 -9.79
C ASN A 95 16.55 20.35 -8.83
N PRO A 96 17.15 21.49 -9.19
CA PRO A 96 18.15 22.16 -8.34
C PRO A 96 17.65 22.52 -6.93
N ALA A 97 16.37 22.89 -6.78
CA ALA A 97 15.79 23.20 -5.48
C ALA A 97 15.66 21.96 -4.59
N MET A 98 15.32 20.81 -5.19
CA MET A 98 15.22 19.54 -4.49
C MET A 98 16.60 18.98 -4.16
N LEU A 99 17.57 19.10 -5.07
CA LEU A 99 18.96 18.74 -4.83
C LEU A 99 19.58 19.56 -3.70
N LYS A 100 19.25 20.85 -3.57
CA LYS A 100 19.70 21.65 -2.42
C LYS A 100 19.22 21.07 -1.09
N ALA A 101 18.00 20.55 -1.04
CA ALA A 101 17.43 19.95 0.17
C ALA A 101 17.89 18.51 0.41
N ARG A 102 18.10 17.74 -0.67
CA ARG A 102 18.61 16.36 -0.65
C ARG A 102 19.61 16.18 -1.79
N PRO A 103 20.92 16.39 -1.54
CA PRO A 103 21.95 16.43 -2.59
C PRO A 103 22.19 15.11 -3.33
N GLY A 104 21.72 13.99 -2.78
CA GLY A 104 21.94 12.68 -3.38
C GLY A 104 21.18 11.56 -2.69
N PRO A 105 21.43 10.29 -3.10
CA PRO A 105 20.90 9.14 -2.42
C PRO A 105 21.45 9.11 -0.99
N GLN A 106 20.57 8.79 -0.04
CA GLN A 106 20.89 8.75 1.38
C GLN A 106 20.24 7.52 1.96
N VAL A 107 20.93 6.90 2.92
CA VAL A 107 20.42 5.81 3.75
C VAL A 107 20.26 6.35 5.16
N THR A 108 19.15 6.02 5.81
CA THR A 108 18.93 6.27 7.22
C THR A 108 19.21 4.99 7.98
N MET A 109 20.04 5.07 9.02
CA MET A 109 20.39 3.92 9.86
C MET A 109 20.45 4.34 11.34
N ASN A 110 20.33 3.36 12.23
CA ASN A 110 20.56 3.61 13.66
C ASN A 110 22.02 4.02 13.88
N ALA A 111 22.26 4.95 14.81
CA ALA A 111 23.61 5.43 15.10
C ALA A 111 24.50 4.36 15.77
N GLY A 112 23.91 3.39 16.49
CA GLY A 112 24.61 2.22 17.03
C GLY A 112 25.15 1.34 15.91
N ASP A 113 24.27 0.86 15.04
CA ASP A 113 24.63 0.06 13.86
C ASP A 113 25.60 0.78 12.92
N ALA A 114 25.60 2.12 12.89
CA ALA A 114 26.52 2.92 12.07
C ALA A 114 27.95 3.00 12.61
N ARG A 115 28.18 2.65 13.88
CA ARG A 115 29.49 2.73 14.53
C ARG A 115 30.23 1.40 14.58
N GLU A 116 29.54 0.30 14.34
CA GLU A 116 30.12 -1.05 14.21
C GLU A 116 30.79 -1.23 12.84
#